data_AF-A0A1G2HNX4-F1
#
_entry.id   AF-A0A1G2HNX4-F1
#
_cell.length_a   1.000
_cell.length_b   1.000
_cell.length_c   1.000
_cell.angle_alpha   90.00
_cell.angle_beta   90.00
_cell.angle_gamma   90.00
#
_symmetry.space_group_name_H-M   'P 1'
#
loop_
_entity.id
_entity.type
_entity.pdbx_description
1 polymer ?
#
loop_
_entity_poly.entity_id
_entity_poly.type
_entity_poly.pdbx_seq_one_letter_code
_entity_poly.pdbx_strand_id
1 'polypeptide(L)'
;MKKKKALQHRAGILGHGEVGQAIAKFYRKPLIKDLQRDDGLQGVDILHVCIPWSDSFINTVEEQIQHIQPKLTIIHSTVPPGTTKKIADKFLGMAVHSPIRGVHPNLYEGVKTFVKYIGADDKKAGLLAKKHLESLGIATKLFPSSATTEIGKLLDTTYYGLAIAWHGEMKKITDALGVDFDHAVTDFNKTYNEGYKKLGKHHVVRPVLSAPKGHIGGHCIISNTKLLKKHLDSKAIDFILDYERKVQES
;
A
#
# COMPACT_ATOMS: atom_id res chain seq x y z
N MET A 1 -7.88 -38.05 0.71
CA MET A 1 -7.79 -37.09 1.84
C MET A 1 -8.85 -36.01 1.67
N LYS A 2 -9.85 -35.95 2.57
CA LYS A 2 -10.88 -34.90 2.57
C LYS A 2 -10.21 -33.55 2.87
N LYS A 3 -10.23 -32.60 1.93
CA LYS A 3 -9.85 -31.20 2.20
C LYS A 3 -10.72 -30.72 3.37
N LYS A 4 -10.11 -30.42 4.52
CA LYS A 4 -10.78 -29.65 5.59
C LYS A 4 -11.36 -28.41 4.91
N LYS A 5 -12.69 -28.29 4.84
CA LYS A 5 -13.35 -27.02 4.50
C LYS A 5 -12.92 -26.05 5.60
N ALA A 6 -11.90 -25.23 5.32
CA ALA A 6 -11.58 -24.11 6.19
C ALA A 6 -12.87 -23.28 6.33
N LEU A 7 -13.20 -22.88 7.55
CA LEU A 7 -14.31 -21.97 7.82
C LEU A 7 -14.02 -20.69 7.02
N GLN A 8 -14.66 -20.52 5.86
CA GLN A 8 -14.46 -19.32 5.07
C GLN A 8 -15.32 -18.25 5.74
N HIS A 9 -14.68 -17.41 6.57
CA HIS A 9 -15.33 -16.28 7.21
C HIS A 9 -16.12 -15.46 6.18
N ARG A 10 -17.30 -14.98 6.57
CA ARG A 10 -18.04 -14.05 5.71
C ARG A 10 -17.27 -12.74 5.63
N ALA A 11 -16.84 -12.37 4.42
CA ALA A 11 -16.02 -11.20 4.18
C ALA A 11 -16.87 -10.06 3.60
N GLY A 12 -16.74 -8.86 4.19
CA GLY A 12 -17.25 -7.61 3.67
C GLY A 12 -16.12 -6.78 3.07
N ILE A 13 -16.35 -6.16 1.91
CA ILE A 13 -15.40 -5.25 1.25
C ILE A 13 -16.02 -3.85 1.23
N LEU A 14 -15.42 -2.92 1.97
CA LEU A 14 -15.78 -1.51 1.97
C LEU A 14 -14.87 -0.74 1.01
N GLY A 15 -15.42 -0.28 -0.11
CA GLY A 15 -14.71 0.29 -1.26
C GLY A 15 -14.31 -0.79 -2.27
N HIS A 16 -14.80 -0.67 -3.50
CA HIS A 16 -14.63 -1.62 -4.60
C HIS A 16 -13.92 -1.00 -5.81
N GLY A 17 -13.03 -0.05 -5.54
CA GLY A 17 -11.98 0.37 -6.47
C GLY A 17 -10.92 -0.73 -6.68
N GLU A 18 -9.76 -0.37 -7.23
CA GLU A 18 -8.72 -1.34 -7.62
C GLU A 18 -8.26 -2.26 -6.46
N VAL A 19 -8.10 -1.69 -5.26
CA VAL A 19 -7.73 -2.46 -4.06
C VAL A 19 -8.85 -3.41 -3.65
N GLY A 20 -10.09 -2.91 -3.56
CA GLY A 20 -11.25 -3.71 -3.18
C GLY A 20 -11.51 -4.86 -4.13
N GLN A 21 -11.40 -4.62 -5.44
CA GLN A 21 -11.52 -5.65 -6.48
C GLN A 21 -10.43 -6.72 -6.34
N ALA A 22 -9.19 -6.33 -6.04
CA ALA A 22 -8.10 -7.28 -5.83
C ALA A 22 -8.35 -8.16 -4.59
N ILE A 23 -8.81 -7.57 -3.48
CA ILE A 23 -9.13 -8.34 -2.26
C ILE A 23 -10.36 -9.23 -2.45
N ALA A 24 -11.40 -8.74 -3.15
CA ALA A 24 -12.62 -9.50 -3.41
C ALA A 24 -12.35 -10.83 -4.14
N LYS A 25 -11.35 -10.87 -5.03
CA LYS A 25 -10.95 -12.08 -5.78
C LYS A 25 -10.47 -13.25 -4.90
N PHE A 26 -10.12 -13.02 -3.63
CA PHE A 26 -9.77 -14.09 -2.69
C PHE A 26 -11.00 -14.78 -2.07
N TYR A 27 -12.20 -14.30 -2.36
CA TYR A 27 -13.45 -14.79 -1.79
C TYR A 27 -14.40 -15.28 -2.88
N ARG A 28 -15.17 -16.33 -2.57
CA ARG A 28 -16.16 -16.88 -3.51
C ARG A 28 -17.39 -15.98 -3.65
N LYS A 29 -17.85 -15.39 -2.54
CA LYS A 29 -19.05 -14.54 -2.46
C LYS A 29 -18.87 -13.48 -1.36
N PRO A 30 -17.94 -12.52 -1.51
CA PRO A 30 -17.85 -11.40 -0.58
C PRO A 30 -19.07 -10.48 -0.73
N LEU A 31 -19.48 -9.84 0.36
CA LEU A 31 -20.42 -8.72 0.30
C LEU A 31 -19.64 -7.43 0.05
N ILE A 32 -20.14 -6.59 -0.85
CA ILE A 32 -19.43 -5.39 -1.30
C ILE A 32 -20.30 -4.15 -1.04
N LYS A 33 -19.66 -3.11 -0.51
CA LYS A 33 -20.23 -1.77 -0.42
C LYS A 33 -19.27 -0.74 -1.00
N ASP A 34 -19.76 0.04 -1.95
CA ASP A 34 -19.09 1.14 -2.65
C ASP A 34 -20.15 2.19 -3.08
N LEU A 35 -19.73 3.33 -3.64
CA LEU A 35 -20.60 4.44 -4.00
C LEU A 35 -21.79 4.05 -4.90
N GLN A 36 -21.62 3.06 -5.78
CA GLN A 36 -22.62 2.62 -6.76
C GLN A 36 -23.09 1.17 -6.54
N ARG A 37 -22.72 0.55 -5.42
CA ARG A 37 -23.08 -0.83 -5.09
C ARG A 37 -23.16 -1.01 -3.59
N ASP A 38 -24.29 -1.46 -3.07
CA ASP A 38 -24.42 -1.82 -1.67
C ASP A 38 -25.14 -3.19 -1.56
N ASP A 39 -24.36 -4.24 -1.31
CA ASP A 39 -24.89 -5.59 -1.07
C ASP A 39 -25.43 -5.76 0.37
N GLY A 40 -25.28 -4.72 1.22
CA GLY A 40 -25.38 -4.85 2.67
C GLY A 40 -24.14 -5.55 3.25
N LEU A 41 -23.64 -5.08 4.39
CA LEU A 41 -22.47 -5.68 5.06
C LEU A 41 -22.82 -6.36 6.40
N GLN A 42 -24.11 -6.54 6.70
CA GLN A 42 -24.56 -7.10 7.97
C GLN A 42 -24.16 -8.58 8.10
N GLY A 43 -23.64 -8.96 9.27
CA GLY A 43 -23.26 -10.35 9.56
C GLY A 43 -21.97 -10.83 8.89
N VAL A 44 -21.12 -9.93 8.42
CA VAL A 44 -19.74 -10.28 8.01
C VAL A 44 -18.86 -10.46 9.25
N ASP A 45 -18.01 -11.47 9.21
CA ASP A 45 -17.03 -11.72 10.27
C ASP A 45 -15.81 -10.81 10.11
N ILE A 46 -15.36 -10.58 8.88
CA ILE A 46 -14.17 -9.81 8.55
C ILE A 46 -14.55 -8.66 7.63
N LEU A 47 -14.27 -7.44 8.05
CA LEU A 47 -14.44 -6.24 7.24
C LEU A 47 -13.10 -5.81 6.64
N HIS A 48 -13.01 -5.76 5.32
CA HIS A 48 -11.86 -5.24 4.58
C HIS A 48 -12.13 -3.79 4.17
N VAL A 49 -11.35 -2.85 4.71
CA VAL A 49 -11.47 -1.43 4.37
C VAL A 49 -10.50 -1.08 3.24
N CYS A 50 -11.05 -0.68 2.11
CA CYS A 50 -10.36 -0.42 0.85
C CYS A 50 -10.70 0.95 0.23
N ILE A 51 -11.44 1.80 0.95
CA ILE A 51 -11.75 3.17 0.51
C ILE A 51 -10.51 4.06 0.57
N PRO A 52 -10.37 5.08 -0.30
CA PRO A 52 -9.26 6.04 -0.22
C PRO A 52 -9.25 6.80 1.10
N TRP A 53 -8.07 7.21 1.56
CA TRP A 53 -7.95 8.10 2.72
C TRP A 53 -8.56 9.47 2.40
N SER A 54 -9.30 10.00 3.37
CA SER A 54 -9.86 11.36 3.41
C SER A 54 -9.88 11.84 4.87
N ASP A 55 -10.17 13.12 5.09
CA ASP A 55 -10.29 13.64 6.46
C ASP A 55 -11.50 13.04 7.20
N SER A 56 -12.50 12.52 6.47
CA SER A 56 -13.65 11.78 7.02
C SER A 56 -13.43 10.28 7.18
N PHE A 57 -12.28 9.73 6.75
CA PHE A 57 -12.05 8.28 6.67
C PHE A 57 -12.32 7.56 7.99
N ILE A 58 -11.79 8.09 9.09
CA ILE A 58 -11.97 7.48 10.42
C ILE A 58 -13.45 7.40 10.76
N ASN A 59 -14.19 8.51 10.64
CA ASN A 59 -15.63 8.54 10.95
C ASN A 59 -16.41 7.55 10.08
N THR A 60 -16.15 7.53 8.76
CA THR A 60 -16.81 6.60 7.84
C THR A 60 -16.54 5.14 8.23
N VAL A 61 -15.31 4.78 8.56
CA VAL A 61 -14.96 3.42 8.97
C VAL A 61 -15.60 3.07 10.32
N GLU A 62 -15.57 3.99 11.28
CA GLU A 62 -16.18 3.80 12.60
C GLU A 62 -17.69 3.55 12.50
N GLU A 63 -18.41 4.35 11.70
CA GLU A 63 -19.84 4.16 11.43
C GLU A 63 -20.13 2.78 10.83
N GLN A 64 -19.31 2.34 9.86
CA GLN A 64 -19.47 1.01 9.29
C GLN A 64 -19.20 -0.08 10.34
N ILE A 65 -18.16 0.03 11.17
CA ILE A 65 -17.88 -0.96 12.22
C ILE A 65 -19.02 -1.01 13.25
N GLN A 66 -19.58 0.13 13.65
CA GLN A 66 -20.71 0.19 14.59
C GLN A 66 -21.95 -0.51 14.03
N HIS A 67 -22.28 -0.28 12.76
CA HIS A 67 -23.42 -0.90 12.11
C HIS A 67 -23.20 -2.40 11.86
N ILE A 68 -21.99 -2.79 11.45
CA ILE A 68 -21.69 -4.15 10.97
C ILE A 68 -21.35 -5.09 12.14
N GLN A 69 -20.70 -4.56 13.17
CA GLN A 69 -20.11 -5.30 14.29
C GLN A 69 -19.23 -6.49 13.83
N PRO A 70 -18.24 -6.28 12.94
CA PRO A 70 -17.38 -7.36 12.46
C PRO A 70 -16.50 -7.87 13.61
N LYS A 71 -16.12 -9.15 13.55
CA LYS A 71 -15.16 -9.73 14.51
C LYS A 71 -13.75 -9.17 14.32
N LEU A 72 -13.41 -8.71 13.12
CA LEU A 72 -12.12 -8.11 12.82
C LEU A 72 -12.25 -7.14 11.64
N THR A 73 -11.63 -5.97 11.76
CA THR A 73 -11.45 -5.03 10.64
C THR A 73 -10.01 -5.05 10.16
N ILE A 74 -9.80 -5.16 8.85
CA ILE A 74 -8.48 -5.11 8.21
C ILE A 74 -8.45 -3.92 7.26
N ILE A 75 -7.63 -2.93 7.59
CA ILE A 75 -7.45 -1.71 6.78
C ILE A 75 -6.36 -1.96 5.75
N HIS A 76 -6.72 -1.90 4.46
CA HIS A 76 -5.81 -2.08 3.33
C HIS A 76 -5.39 -0.76 2.68
N SER A 77 -6.17 0.30 2.92
CA SER A 77 -5.91 1.65 2.47
C SER A 77 -4.58 2.17 3.00
N THR A 78 -3.88 2.98 2.20
CA THR A 78 -2.75 3.76 2.73
C THR A 78 -3.31 4.85 3.62
N VAL A 79 -2.89 4.90 4.88
CA VAL A 79 -3.37 5.86 5.88
C VAL A 79 -2.21 6.49 6.64
N PRO A 80 -2.38 7.69 7.22
CA PRO A 80 -1.42 8.28 8.13
C PRO A 80 -1.14 7.42 9.37
N PRO A 81 0.06 7.52 9.97
CA PRO A 81 0.37 6.83 11.23
C PRO A 81 -0.61 7.20 12.35
N GLY A 82 -1.04 6.18 13.11
CA GLY A 82 -1.97 6.32 14.23
C GLY A 82 -3.45 6.23 13.85
N THR A 83 -3.78 6.16 12.56
CA THR A 83 -5.18 6.01 12.09
C THR A 83 -5.80 4.72 12.62
N THR A 84 -5.13 3.60 12.42
CA THR A 84 -5.67 2.28 12.77
C THR A 84 -5.81 2.13 14.27
N LYS A 85 -4.83 2.61 15.04
CA LYS A 85 -4.90 2.63 16.50
C LYS A 85 -6.12 3.41 17.00
N LYS A 86 -6.39 4.60 16.45
CA LYS A 86 -7.59 5.40 16.82
C LYS A 86 -8.89 4.62 16.60
N ILE A 87 -9.00 3.89 15.50
CA ILE A 87 -10.16 3.03 15.20
C ILE A 87 -10.19 1.84 16.17
N ALA A 88 -9.06 1.15 16.36
CA ALA A 88 -8.95 -0.04 17.20
C ALA A 88 -9.31 0.25 18.66
N ASP A 89 -8.85 1.38 19.21
CA ASP A 89 -9.11 1.78 20.61
C ASP A 89 -10.61 1.95 20.90
N LYS A 90 -11.42 2.33 19.91
CA LYS A 90 -12.89 2.42 20.04
C LYS A 90 -13.62 1.09 19.90
N PHE A 91 -12.99 0.08 19.31
CA PHE A 91 -13.62 -1.21 18.99
C PHE A 91 -12.85 -2.41 19.55
N LEU A 92 -12.51 -2.33 20.85
CA LEU A 92 -11.91 -3.44 21.62
C LEU A 92 -10.60 -3.98 21.01
N GLY A 93 -9.84 -3.14 20.32
CA GLY A 93 -8.59 -3.51 19.66
C GLY A 93 -8.77 -4.30 18.36
N MET A 94 -9.99 -4.52 17.88
CA MET A 94 -10.30 -5.45 16.78
C MET A 94 -10.13 -4.85 15.38
N ALA A 95 -9.11 -4.00 15.20
CA ALA A 95 -8.71 -3.45 13.90
C ALA A 95 -7.20 -3.57 13.69
N VAL A 96 -6.78 -3.88 12.46
CA VAL A 96 -5.37 -3.99 12.08
C VAL A 96 -5.10 -3.26 10.77
N HIS A 97 -3.85 -2.85 10.57
CA HIS A 97 -3.40 -2.26 9.30
C HIS A 97 -2.60 -3.27 8.50
N SER A 98 -3.01 -3.48 7.25
CA SER A 98 -2.35 -4.40 6.34
C SER A 98 -2.32 -3.83 4.92
N PRO A 99 -1.39 -2.92 4.63
CA PRO A 99 -1.40 -2.15 3.39
C PRO A 99 -1.21 -3.05 2.15
N ILE A 100 -1.67 -2.58 1.00
CA ILE A 100 -1.42 -3.24 -0.28
C ILE A 100 -0.02 -2.91 -0.79
N ARG A 101 0.65 -3.94 -1.29
CA ARG A 101 1.90 -3.86 -2.06
C ARG A 101 1.67 -4.56 -3.39
N GLY A 102 2.20 -3.99 -4.47
CA GLY A 102 1.93 -4.46 -5.83
C GLY A 102 1.96 -3.31 -6.83
N VAL A 103 1.90 -3.67 -8.11
CA VAL A 103 1.91 -2.72 -9.22
C VAL A 103 0.54 -2.76 -9.90
N HIS A 104 -0.03 -1.58 -10.14
CA HIS A 104 -1.27 -1.44 -10.90
C HIS A 104 -1.05 -1.82 -12.37
N PRO A 105 -2.05 -2.42 -13.05
CA PRO A 105 -3.39 -2.77 -12.56
C PRO A 105 -3.48 -4.13 -11.85
N ASN A 106 -2.39 -4.92 -11.83
CA ASN A 106 -2.38 -6.32 -11.39
C ASN A 106 -2.23 -6.49 -9.88
N LEU A 107 -3.03 -5.77 -9.09
CA LEU A 107 -2.95 -5.79 -7.62
C LEU A 107 -3.23 -7.18 -7.02
N TYR A 108 -4.07 -8.00 -7.65
CA TYR A 108 -4.35 -9.37 -7.18
C TYR A 108 -3.07 -10.23 -7.15
N GLU A 109 -2.30 -10.22 -8.24
CA GLU A 109 -1.01 -10.93 -8.32
C GLU A 109 0.00 -10.33 -7.33
N GLY A 110 -0.01 -9.01 -7.15
CA GLY A 110 0.78 -8.34 -6.13
C GLY A 110 0.49 -8.85 -4.72
N VAL A 111 -0.78 -8.92 -4.32
CA VAL A 111 -1.21 -9.44 -3.01
C VAL A 111 -0.82 -10.90 -2.81
N LYS A 112 -0.86 -11.70 -3.88
CA LYS A 112 -0.46 -13.11 -3.85
C LYS A 112 1.05 -13.32 -3.76
N THR A 113 1.83 -12.42 -4.35
CA THR A 113 3.28 -12.54 -4.48
C THR A 113 4.03 -11.95 -3.29
N PHE A 114 3.64 -10.76 -2.85
CA PHE A 114 4.36 -10.05 -1.78
C PHE A 114 3.92 -10.53 -0.39
N VAL A 115 4.87 -10.62 0.53
CA VAL A 115 4.55 -10.77 1.96
C VAL A 115 3.67 -9.60 2.39
N LYS A 116 2.49 -9.93 2.91
CA LYS A 116 1.55 -8.96 3.43
C LYS A 116 1.86 -8.67 4.89
N TYR A 117 2.32 -7.45 5.14
CA TYR A 117 2.58 -6.99 6.49
C TYR A 117 1.28 -6.70 7.23
N ILE A 118 1.25 -7.02 8.51
CA ILE A 118 0.13 -6.79 9.41
C ILE A 118 0.69 -6.03 10.61
N GLY A 119 0.21 -4.83 10.85
CA GLY A 119 0.50 -4.06 12.05
C GLY A 119 -0.75 -4.05 12.92
N ALA A 120 -0.62 -4.49 14.17
CA ALA A 120 -1.73 -4.61 15.10
C ALA A 120 -1.28 -4.17 16.49
N ASP A 121 -2.02 -3.24 17.09
CA ASP A 121 -1.75 -2.78 18.47
C ASP A 121 -2.35 -3.74 19.51
N ASP A 122 -3.31 -4.59 19.12
CA ASP A 122 -3.79 -5.73 19.91
C ASP A 122 -3.28 -7.06 19.33
N LYS A 123 -2.74 -7.91 20.21
CA LYS A 123 -2.14 -9.20 19.83
C LYS A 123 -3.17 -10.19 19.28
N LYS A 124 -4.39 -10.21 19.83
CA LYS A 124 -5.45 -11.13 19.41
C LYS A 124 -5.94 -10.75 18.02
N ALA A 125 -6.18 -9.46 17.75
CA ALA A 125 -6.54 -8.94 16.43
C ALA A 125 -5.46 -9.27 15.39
N GLY A 126 -4.18 -9.05 15.73
CA GLY A 126 -3.04 -9.40 14.87
C GLY A 126 -2.97 -10.88 14.49
N LEU A 127 -3.16 -11.78 15.47
CA LEU A 127 -3.17 -13.23 15.24
C LEU A 127 -4.37 -13.69 14.41
N LEU A 128 -5.54 -13.10 14.63
CA LEU A 128 -6.74 -13.39 13.84
C LEU A 128 -6.57 -12.94 12.38
N ALA A 129 -6.03 -11.73 12.16
CA ALA A 129 -5.73 -11.20 10.83
C ALA A 129 -4.72 -12.08 10.09
N LYS A 130 -3.64 -12.47 10.78
CA LYS A 130 -2.62 -13.37 10.25
C LYS A 130 -3.23 -14.69 9.81
N LYS A 131 -3.93 -15.39 10.72
CA LYS A 131 -4.59 -16.66 10.44
C LYS A 131 -5.57 -16.56 9.28
N HIS A 132 -6.36 -15.49 9.23
CA HIS A 132 -7.33 -15.26 8.18
C HIS A 132 -6.66 -15.08 6.82
N LEU A 133 -5.70 -14.16 6.69
CA LEU A 133 -5.00 -13.89 5.43
C LEU A 133 -4.18 -15.12 4.95
N GLU A 134 -3.53 -15.84 5.86
CA GLU A 134 -2.81 -17.09 5.52
C GLU A 134 -3.75 -18.19 5.04
N SER A 135 -4.99 -18.25 5.56
CA SER A 135 -6.00 -19.20 5.06
C SER A 135 -6.44 -18.94 3.63
N LEU A 136 -6.21 -17.71 3.12
CA LEU A 136 -6.43 -17.32 1.72
C LEU A 136 -5.20 -17.59 0.84
N GLY A 137 -4.14 -18.19 1.39
CA GLY A 137 -2.90 -18.46 0.67
C GLY A 137 -1.96 -17.25 0.57
N ILE A 138 -2.16 -16.21 1.40
CA ILE A 138 -1.32 -15.01 1.41
C ILE A 138 -0.22 -15.19 2.46
N ALA A 139 1.05 -15.03 2.07
CA ALA A 139 2.16 -15.02 3.03
C ALA A 139 2.11 -13.75 3.90
N THR A 140 2.24 -13.88 5.23
CA THR A 140 2.11 -12.73 6.14
C THR A 140 3.30 -12.58 7.09
N LYS A 141 3.50 -11.34 7.56
CA LYS A 141 4.39 -11.03 8.68
C LYS A 141 3.73 -10.03 9.61
N LEU A 142 3.67 -10.38 10.89
CA LEU A 142 3.00 -9.60 11.94
C LEU A 142 4.01 -8.69 12.66
N PHE A 143 3.61 -7.46 12.90
CA PHE A 143 4.29 -6.45 13.70
C PHE A 143 3.39 -6.02 14.87
N PRO A 144 3.98 -5.66 16.03
CA PRO A 144 3.25 -5.36 17.26
C PRO A 144 2.62 -3.95 17.28
N SER A 145 2.64 -3.19 16.18
CA SER A 145 1.98 -1.90 16.10
C SER A 145 1.46 -1.62 14.70
N SER A 146 0.27 -1.03 14.60
CA SER A 146 -0.26 -0.55 13.31
C SER A 146 0.61 0.55 12.71
N ALA A 147 1.18 1.41 13.56
CA ALA A 147 2.01 2.53 13.14
C ALA A 147 3.21 2.06 12.30
N THR A 148 3.77 0.88 12.60
CA THR A 148 4.87 0.28 11.84
C THR A 148 4.51 0.05 10.37
N THR A 149 3.32 -0.49 10.09
CA THR A 149 2.91 -0.75 8.70
C THR A 149 2.35 0.48 8.01
N GLU A 150 1.76 1.42 8.76
CA GLU A 150 1.30 2.73 8.26
C GLU A 150 2.49 3.55 7.76
N ILE A 151 3.49 3.80 8.61
CA ILE A 151 4.69 4.54 8.21
C ILE A 151 5.51 3.76 7.18
N GLY A 152 5.61 2.44 7.33
CA GLY A 152 6.35 1.60 6.40
C GLY A 152 5.81 1.70 4.98
N LYS A 153 4.48 1.76 4.80
CA LYS A 153 3.88 1.93 3.47
C LYS A 153 4.20 3.29 2.86
N LEU A 154 4.10 4.37 3.65
CA LEU A 154 4.41 5.72 3.17
C LEU A 154 5.89 5.80 2.76
N LEU A 155 6.80 5.36 3.63
CA LEU A 155 8.24 5.37 3.36
C LEU A 155 8.64 4.51 2.16
N ASP A 156 8.04 3.32 1.97
CA ASP A 156 8.29 2.44 0.82
C ASP A 156 7.99 3.18 -0.50
N THR A 157 6.84 3.86 -0.57
CA THR A 157 6.46 4.63 -1.77
C THR A 157 7.25 5.93 -1.93
N THR A 158 7.59 6.61 -0.84
CA THR A 158 8.39 7.84 -0.87
C THR A 158 9.83 7.56 -1.32
N TYR A 159 10.44 6.46 -0.85
CA TYR A 159 11.76 6.02 -1.33
C TYR A 159 11.75 5.81 -2.85
N TYR A 160 10.74 5.10 -3.36
CA TYR A 160 10.62 4.89 -4.80
C TYR A 160 10.39 6.22 -5.56
N GLY A 161 9.57 7.12 -5.01
CA GLY A 161 9.38 8.47 -5.55
C GLY A 161 10.68 9.27 -5.63
N LEU A 162 11.52 9.21 -4.59
CA LEU A 162 12.83 9.86 -4.57
C LEU A 162 13.75 9.32 -5.66
N ALA A 163 13.77 8.00 -5.83
CA ALA A 163 14.55 7.37 -6.90
C ALA A 163 14.09 7.88 -8.27
N ILE A 164 12.78 7.96 -8.54
CA ILE A 164 12.26 8.48 -9.82
C ILE A 164 12.61 9.96 -10.01
N ALA A 165 12.40 10.81 -9.00
CA ALA A 165 12.72 12.22 -9.05
C ALA A 165 14.22 12.44 -9.35
N TRP A 166 15.09 11.66 -8.71
CA TRP A 166 16.52 11.69 -8.98
C TRP A 166 16.87 11.25 -10.41
N HIS A 167 16.17 10.27 -10.99
CA HIS A 167 16.35 9.95 -12.42
C HIS A 167 15.92 11.10 -13.34
N GLY A 168 14.97 11.93 -12.91
CA GLY A 168 14.64 13.19 -13.59
C GLY A 168 15.80 14.19 -13.57
N GLU A 169 16.45 14.38 -12.43
CA GLU A 169 17.62 15.27 -12.33
C GLU A 169 18.81 14.75 -13.12
N MET A 170 19.08 13.44 -13.05
CA MET A 170 20.14 12.82 -13.86
C MET A 170 19.90 13.08 -15.35
N LYS A 171 18.64 13.04 -15.83
CA LYS A 171 18.30 13.38 -17.21
C LYS A 171 18.59 14.83 -17.57
N LYS A 172 18.26 15.77 -16.69
CA LYS A 172 18.58 17.19 -16.90
C LYS A 172 20.09 17.42 -16.99
N ILE A 173 20.86 16.75 -16.12
CA ILE A 173 22.33 16.82 -16.11
C ILE A 173 22.91 16.25 -17.40
N THR A 174 22.47 15.05 -17.83
CA THR A 174 22.98 14.43 -19.06
C THR A 174 22.64 15.27 -20.29
N ASP A 175 21.43 15.85 -20.34
CA ASP A 175 21.00 16.72 -21.44
C ASP A 175 21.83 18.00 -21.53
N ALA A 176 22.11 18.63 -20.40
CA ALA A 176 22.96 19.82 -20.34
C ALA A 176 24.40 19.55 -20.81
N LEU A 177 24.88 18.32 -20.69
CA LEU A 177 26.21 17.89 -21.12
C LEU A 177 26.23 17.27 -22.53
N GLY A 178 25.07 17.14 -23.19
CA GLY A 178 24.97 16.46 -24.49
C GLY A 178 25.28 14.96 -24.43
N VAL A 179 25.08 14.33 -23.26
CA VAL A 179 25.37 12.92 -23.00
C VAL A 179 24.08 12.09 -23.06
N ASP A 180 24.14 10.90 -23.66
CA ASP A 180 23.02 9.98 -23.69
C ASP A 180 22.71 9.40 -22.29
N PHE A 181 21.44 9.49 -21.88
CA PHE A 181 21.00 9.06 -20.56
C PHE A 181 21.12 7.55 -20.36
N ASP A 182 20.80 6.76 -21.39
CA ASP A 182 20.81 5.31 -21.26
C ASP A 182 22.25 4.80 -21.13
N HIS A 183 23.18 5.36 -21.90
CA HIS A 183 24.59 5.06 -21.76
C HIS A 183 25.17 5.50 -20.40
N ALA A 184 24.85 6.70 -19.92
CA ALA A 184 25.46 7.23 -18.69
C ALA A 184 24.81 6.75 -17.38
N VAL A 185 23.52 6.41 -17.41
CA VAL A 185 22.74 6.11 -16.19
C VAL A 185 22.22 4.68 -16.23
N THR A 186 21.47 4.31 -17.27
CA THR A 186 20.80 3.01 -17.35
C THR A 186 21.83 1.88 -17.40
N ASP A 187 22.81 1.95 -18.30
CA ASP A 187 23.81 0.89 -18.50
C ASP A 187 24.82 0.80 -17.36
N PHE A 188 25.23 1.95 -16.80
CA PHE A 188 26.07 1.98 -15.61
C PHE A 188 25.36 1.31 -14.42
N ASN A 189 24.08 1.61 -14.19
CA ASN A 189 23.33 0.97 -13.10
C ASN A 189 23.10 -0.53 -13.35
N LYS A 190 22.81 -0.96 -14.59
CA LYS A 190 22.66 -2.38 -14.94
C LYS A 190 23.93 -3.17 -14.66
N THR A 191 25.05 -2.75 -15.25
CA THR A 191 26.33 -3.46 -15.13
C THR A 191 26.89 -3.40 -13.70
N TYR A 192 26.72 -2.28 -12.99
CA TYR A 192 26.98 -2.17 -11.55
C TYR A 192 26.20 -3.23 -10.76
N ASN A 193 24.88 -3.32 -10.98
CA ASN A 193 24.03 -4.28 -10.28
C ASN A 193 24.41 -5.74 -10.59
N GLU A 194 24.75 -6.05 -11.83
CA GLU A 194 25.24 -7.37 -12.23
C GLU A 194 26.55 -7.72 -11.52
N GLY A 195 27.51 -6.79 -11.48
CA GLY A 195 28.78 -6.95 -10.77
C GLY A 195 28.56 -7.23 -9.29
N TYR A 196 27.76 -6.40 -8.60
CA TYR A 196 27.50 -6.60 -7.17
C TYR A 196 26.71 -7.87 -6.86
N LYS A 197 25.80 -8.31 -7.74
CA LYS A 197 25.14 -9.63 -7.62
C LYS A 197 26.14 -10.77 -7.73
N LYS A 198 27.08 -10.73 -8.68
CA LYS A 198 28.14 -11.75 -8.83
C LYS A 198 29.06 -11.81 -7.61
N LEU A 199 29.29 -10.66 -6.96
CA LEU A 199 30.04 -10.57 -5.70
C LEU A 199 29.22 -10.97 -4.46
N GLY A 200 27.99 -11.44 -4.61
CA GLY A 200 27.09 -11.79 -3.49
C GLY A 200 26.60 -10.59 -2.67
N LYS A 201 26.80 -9.36 -3.17
CA LYS A 201 26.49 -8.11 -2.47
C LYS A 201 25.14 -7.54 -2.92
N HIS A 202 24.06 -8.26 -2.64
CA HIS A 202 22.71 -7.87 -3.05
C HIS A 202 22.17 -6.58 -2.39
N HIS A 203 22.74 -6.15 -1.27
CA HIS A 203 22.24 -5.02 -0.47
C HIS A 203 22.58 -3.64 -1.05
N VAL A 204 23.46 -3.55 -2.05
CA VAL A 204 23.87 -2.29 -2.68
C VAL A 204 23.34 -2.12 -4.10
N VAL A 205 22.47 -3.02 -4.56
CA VAL A 205 21.85 -2.87 -5.89
C VAL A 205 20.97 -1.62 -5.92
N ARG A 206 20.99 -0.95 -7.07
CA ARG A 206 20.30 0.32 -7.30
C ARG A 206 19.07 0.09 -8.18
N PRO A 207 18.01 0.90 -8.04
CA PRO A 207 16.94 0.92 -9.02
C PRO A 207 17.48 1.23 -10.42
N VAL A 208 17.00 0.52 -11.44
CA VAL A 208 17.24 0.84 -12.86
C VAL A 208 15.92 1.38 -13.40
N LEU A 209 15.81 2.71 -13.50
CA LEU A 209 14.57 3.40 -13.86
C LEU A 209 14.78 4.29 -15.07
N SER A 210 13.72 4.52 -15.84
CA SER A 210 13.68 5.60 -16.83
C SER A 210 13.45 6.95 -16.16
N ALA A 211 13.97 8.03 -16.74
CA ALA A 211 13.61 9.37 -16.31
C ALA A 211 12.10 9.65 -16.50
N PRO A 212 11.44 10.31 -15.54
CA PRO A 212 10.04 10.71 -15.68
C PRO A 212 9.87 11.72 -16.82
N LYS A 213 8.76 11.64 -17.56
CA LYS A 213 8.40 12.60 -18.62
C LYS A 213 7.78 13.86 -18.02
N GLY A 214 8.61 14.65 -17.32
CA GLY A 214 8.23 15.92 -16.67
C GLY A 214 7.49 15.78 -15.35
N HIS A 215 6.85 14.64 -15.05
CA HIS A 215 6.19 14.38 -13.78
C HIS A 215 6.23 12.88 -13.42
N ILE A 216 6.06 12.57 -12.12
CA ILE A 216 5.90 11.20 -11.65
C ILE A 216 4.47 10.73 -12.00
N GLY A 217 4.38 9.63 -12.75
CA GLY A 217 3.11 9.00 -13.13
C GLY A 217 2.50 8.10 -12.04
N GLY A 218 1.31 7.58 -12.32
CA GLY A 218 0.54 6.77 -11.38
C GLY A 218 -0.12 7.59 -10.27
N HIS A 219 -0.94 6.94 -9.45
CA HIS A 219 -1.76 7.64 -8.44
C HIS A 219 -1.19 7.56 -7.02
N CYS A 220 -0.33 6.57 -6.72
CA CYS A 220 0.10 6.33 -5.34
C CYS A 220 1.25 7.22 -4.87
N ILE A 221 2.27 7.48 -5.70
CA ILE A 221 3.53 8.07 -5.23
C ILE A 221 3.30 9.50 -4.72
N ILE A 222 2.81 10.40 -5.58
CA ILE A 222 2.56 11.80 -5.20
C ILE A 222 1.53 11.90 -4.07
N SER A 223 0.43 11.14 -4.13
CA SER A 223 -0.60 11.14 -3.09
C SER A 223 -0.05 10.72 -1.72
N ASN A 224 0.75 9.64 -1.67
CA ASN A 224 1.38 9.18 -0.45
C ASN A 224 2.45 10.15 0.07
N THR A 225 3.23 10.75 -0.83
CA THR A 225 4.21 11.78 -0.47
C THR A 225 3.52 12.99 0.18
N LYS A 226 2.36 13.43 -0.36
CA LYS A 226 1.54 14.48 0.25
C LYS A 226 1.00 14.09 1.62
N LEU A 227 0.53 12.86 1.78
CA LEU A 227 0.10 12.34 3.08
C LEU A 227 1.26 12.37 4.09
N LEU A 228 2.46 11.97 3.69
CA LEU A 228 3.64 12.01 4.55
C LEU A 228 4.05 13.45 4.90
N LYS A 229 4.00 14.38 3.94
CA LYS A 229 4.34 15.80 4.13
C LYS A 229 3.49 16.48 5.21
N LYS A 230 2.24 16.04 5.42
CA LYS A 230 1.38 16.54 6.51
C LYS A 230 1.93 16.25 7.91
N HIS A 231 2.85 15.28 8.04
CA HIS A 231 3.39 14.83 9.32
C HIS A 231 4.90 15.04 9.46
N LEU A 232 5.59 15.33 8.36
CA LEU A 232 7.05 15.45 8.34
C LEU A 232 7.48 16.52 7.34
N ASP A 233 8.31 17.45 7.81
CA ASP A 233 9.00 18.39 6.94
C ASP A 233 10.35 17.81 6.50
N SER A 234 10.61 17.80 5.18
CA SER A 234 11.84 17.23 4.62
C SER A 234 12.07 17.71 3.20
N LYS A 235 13.30 18.16 2.92
CA LYS A 235 13.74 18.52 1.56
C LYS A 235 13.60 17.38 0.56
N ALA A 236 13.76 16.14 1.01
CA ALA A 236 13.59 14.97 0.14
C ALA A 236 12.12 14.78 -0.27
N ILE A 237 11.17 15.10 0.61
CA ILE A 237 9.74 15.07 0.31
C ILE A 237 9.40 16.18 -0.67
N ASP A 238 9.89 17.40 -0.42
CA ASP A 238 9.65 18.56 -1.31
C ASP A 238 10.19 18.31 -2.71
N PHE A 239 11.40 17.76 -2.82
CA PHE A 239 12.00 17.40 -4.10
C PHE A 239 11.19 16.38 -4.91
N ILE A 240 10.51 15.44 -4.25
CA ILE A 240 9.59 14.52 -4.95
C ILE A 240 8.37 15.28 -5.47
N LEU A 241 7.85 16.24 -4.68
CA LEU A 241 6.68 17.03 -5.03
C LEU A 241 6.94 18.03 -6.16
N ASP A 242 8.18 18.43 -6.42
CA ASP A 242 8.56 19.21 -7.61
C ASP A 242 8.22 18.47 -8.93
N TYR A 243 8.11 17.13 -8.87
CA TYR A 243 7.68 16.28 -9.97
C TYR A 243 6.18 15.96 -9.96
N GLU A 244 5.37 16.66 -9.16
CA GLU A 244 3.92 16.61 -9.29
C GLU A 244 3.49 17.18 -10.65
N ARG A 245 2.47 16.56 -11.27
CA ARG A 245 1.88 17.11 -12.49
C ARG A 245 1.28 18.48 -12.19
N LYS A 246 1.88 19.53 -12.74
CA LYS A 246 1.29 20.87 -12.73
C LYS A 246 0.03 20.83 -13.59
N VAL A 247 -1.11 21.18 -12.99
CA VAL A 247 -2.34 21.43 -13.76
C VAL A 247 -2.06 22.68 -14.59
N GLN A 248 -2.18 22.59 -15.92
CA GLN A 248 -2.24 23.81 -16.73
C GLN A 248 -3.51 24.53 -16.31
N GLU A 249 -3.38 25.70 -15.68
CA GLU A 249 -4.47 26.64 -15.55
C GLU A 249 -4.89 27.01 -16.96
N SER A 250 -6.09 26.56 -17.35
CA SER A 250 -6.78 26.92 -18.59
C SER A 250 -7.46 28.26 -18.44
#